data_AF-A0A356AXV7-F1
#
_entry.id   AF-A0A356AXV7-F1
#
_cell.length_a   1.000
_cell.length_b   1.000
_cell.length_c   1.000
_cell.angle_alpha   90.00
_cell.angle_beta   90.00
_cell.angle_gamma   90.00
#
_symmetry.space_group_name_H-M   'P 1'
#
loop_
_entity.id
_entity.type
_entity.pdbx_description
1 polymer ?
#
loop_
_entity_poly.entity_id
_entity_poly.type
_entity_poly.pdbx_seq_one_letter_code
_entity_poly.pdbx_strand_id
1 'polypeptide(L)'
;TALALLGKKVVLVDTDIGLRNLDVVLGLENRIVYDLVDVIEGTCRLKHALVKDKRFEGEYLLPAAQTRDKTAVNPEQMIQLTNTLREEFDYILIDCPAGIEHGFRNAIAGA
;
A
#
# COMPACT_ATOMS: atom_id res chain seq x y z
N THR A 1 -11.08 8.63 2.87
CA THR A 1 -11.14 9.22 1.50
C THR A 1 -12.59 9.49 1.08
N ALA A 2 -12.81 10.39 0.12
CA ALA A 2 -14.14 10.67 -0.42
C ALA A 2 -14.81 9.43 -1.04
N LEU A 3 -14.02 8.52 -1.62
CA LEU A 3 -14.52 7.24 -2.15
C LEU A 3 -15.06 6.33 -1.05
N ALA A 4 -14.37 6.24 0.09
CA ALA A 4 -14.87 5.48 1.24
C ALA A 4 -16.17 6.06 1.82
N LEU A 5 -16.32 7.39 1.81
CA LEU A 5 -17.58 8.06 2.21
C LEU A 5 -18.75 7.74 1.26
N LEU A 6 -18.46 7.37 0.01
CA LEU A 6 -19.45 6.89 -0.97
C LEU A 6 -19.73 5.37 -0.85
N GLY A 7 -19.27 4.73 0.24
CA GLY A 7 -19.50 3.31 0.51
C GLY A 7 -18.66 2.36 -0.35
N LYS A 8 -17.59 2.86 -0.99
CA LYS A 8 -16.67 2.03 -1.77
C LYS A 8 -15.60 1.43 -0.87
N LYS A 9 -15.17 0.21 -1.18
CA LYS A 9 -14.05 -0.44 -0.50
C LYS A 9 -12.75 -0.04 -1.18
N VAL A 10 -11.92 0.72 -0.47
CA VAL A 10 -10.72 1.39 -0.98
C VAL A 10 -9.50 0.91 -0.22
N VAL A 11 -8.43 0.59 -0.94
CA VAL A 11 -7.11 0.37 -0.36
C VAL A 11 -6.14 1.43 -0.87
N LEU A 12 -5.41 2.03 0.05
CA LEU A 12 -4.27 2.90 -0.19
C LEU A 12 -3.01 2.03 -0.11
N VAL A 13 -2.16 2.08 -1.12
CA VAL A 13 -0.88 1.38 -1.17
C VAL A 13 0.22 2.43 -1.18
N ASP A 14 0.96 2.54 -0.08
CA ASP A 14 2.12 3.44 0.00
C ASP A 14 3.35 2.75 -0.63
N THR A 15 3.86 3.33 -1.70
CA THR A 15 5.05 2.82 -2.41
C THR A 15 6.30 3.66 -2.17
N ASP A 16 6.24 4.67 -1.28
CA ASP A 16 7.38 5.50 -0.92
C ASP A 16 8.26 4.81 0.13
N ILE A 17 8.98 3.79 -0.35
CA ILE A 17 9.92 3.01 0.45
C ILE A 17 11.03 3.94 0.99
N GLY A 18 11.15 3.97 2.31
CA GLY A 18 12.15 4.73 3.05
C GLY A 18 11.62 5.97 3.78
N LEU A 19 10.42 6.46 3.43
CA LEU A 19 9.86 7.69 4.01
C LEU A 19 8.57 7.48 4.82
N ARG A 20 7.79 6.43 4.53
CA ARG A 20 6.62 5.97 5.33
C ARG A 20 5.78 7.14 5.90
N ASN A 21 5.04 7.80 5.02
CA ASN A 21 4.35 9.06 5.35
C ASN A 21 2.84 8.90 5.49
N LEU A 22 2.21 7.99 4.74
CA LEU A 22 0.75 7.96 4.64
C LEU A 22 0.08 7.43 5.90
N ASP A 23 0.76 6.57 6.65
CA ASP A 23 0.27 6.04 7.92
C ASP A 23 0.18 7.11 9.00
N VAL A 24 1.15 8.03 9.08
CA VAL A 24 1.15 9.18 9.99
C VAL A 24 0.00 10.12 9.66
N VAL A 25 -0.23 10.40 8.37
CA VAL A 25 -1.35 11.24 7.91
C VAL A 25 -2.70 10.61 8.28
N LEU A 26 -2.79 9.28 8.22
CA LEU A 26 -4.00 8.55 8.59
C LEU A 26 -4.11 8.26 10.11
N GLY A 27 -3.08 8.51 10.92
CA GLY A 27 -3.07 8.18 12.35
C GLY A 27 -3.06 6.68 12.63
N LEU A 28 -2.39 5.90 11.75
CA LEU A 28 -2.34 4.44 11.78
C LEU A 28 -0.94 3.90 12.15
N GLU A 29 0.03 4.77 12.41
CA GLU A 29 1.45 4.43 12.59
C GLU A 29 1.70 3.39 13.69
N ASN A 30 0.90 3.44 14.76
CA ASN A 30 1.00 2.51 15.91
C ASN A 30 0.34 1.14 15.68
N ARG A 31 -0.26 0.91 14.50
CA ARG A 31 -0.98 -0.33 14.17
C ARG A 31 -0.31 -1.15 13.08
N ILE A 32 0.80 -0.66 12.55
CA ILE A 32 1.54 -1.29 11.48
C ILE A 32 2.49 -2.32 12.09
N VAL A 33 2.30 -3.57 11.69
CA VAL A 33 3.12 -4.71 12.10
C VAL A 33 3.93 -5.25 10.92
N TYR A 34 3.31 -5.26 9.73
CA TYR A 34 3.90 -5.69 8.48
C TYR A 34 3.70 -4.62 7.40
N ASP A 35 4.58 -4.60 6.42
CA ASP A 35 4.57 -3.65 5.31
C ASP A 35 4.47 -4.32 3.93
N LEU A 36 4.46 -3.48 2.89
CA LEU A 36 4.47 -3.88 1.49
C LEU A 36 5.56 -4.91 1.16
N VAL A 37 6.78 -4.71 1.67
CA VAL A 37 7.92 -5.58 1.39
C VAL A 37 7.72 -6.93 2.07
N ASP A 38 7.20 -6.96 3.30
CA ASP A 38 6.90 -8.23 3.98
C ASP A 38 5.89 -9.10 3.21
N VAL A 39 4.91 -8.48 2.54
CA VAL A 39 3.96 -9.21 1.68
C VAL A 39 4.65 -9.76 0.44
N ILE A 40 5.48 -8.93 -0.22
CA ILE A 40 6.15 -9.26 -1.47
C ILE A 40 7.23 -10.33 -1.26
N GLU A 41 7.96 -10.29 -0.15
CA GLU A 41 8.94 -11.29 0.26
C GLU A 41 8.28 -12.60 0.78
N GLY A 42 6.96 -12.59 0.99
CA GLY A 42 6.20 -13.75 1.51
C GLY A 42 6.35 -13.97 3.02
N THR A 43 6.93 -13.01 3.74
CA THR A 43 7.08 -13.03 5.21
C THR A 43 5.74 -12.97 5.92
N CYS A 44 4.75 -12.29 5.33
CA CYS A 44 3.38 -12.27 5.83
C CYS A 44 2.32 -12.43 4.73
N ARG A 45 1.09 -12.74 5.14
CA ARG A 45 -0.07 -12.71 4.23
C ARG A 45 -0.54 -11.27 4.06
N LEU A 46 -0.99 -10.92 2.85
CA LEU A 46 -1.55 -9.59 2.54
C LEU A 46 -2.56 -9.09 3.58
N LYS A 47 -3.47 -9.97 4.03
CA LYS A 47 -4.51 -9.63 5.04
C LYS A 47 -3.93 -9.17 6.39
N HIS A 48 -2.72 -9.61 6.75
CA HIS A 48 -2.06 -9.20 7.99
C HIS A 48 -1.34 -7.86 7.86
N ALA A 49 -0.91 -7.48 6.65
CA ALA A 49 -0.30 -6.18 6.39
C ALA A 49 -1.33 -5.07 6.15
N LEU A 50 -2.56 -5.41 5.77
CA LEU A 50 -3.63 -4.44 5.58
C LEU A 50 -4.12 -3.86 6.91
N VAL A 51 -3.97 -2.54 7.07
CA VAL A 51 -4.44 -1.80 8.23
C VAL A 51 -5.74 -1.07 7.89
N LYS A 52 -6.84 -1.50 8.51
CA LYS A 52 -8.15 -0.84 8.35
C LYS A 52 -8.22 0.47 9.13
N ASP A 53 -8.64 1.57 8.51
CA ASP A 53 -8.97 2.82 9.23
C ASP A 53 -10.27 2.61 10.04
N LYS A 54 -10.25 2.99 11.33
CA LYS A 54 -11.44 2.87 12.20
C LYS A 54 -12.51 3.91 11.91
N ARG A 55 -12.14 5.02 11.27
CA ARG A 55 -13.03 6.16 10.98
C ARG A 55 -13.91 5.89 9.75
N PHE A 56 -13.47 4.99 8.86
CA PHE A 56 -14.16 4.68 7.61
C PHE A 56 -14.27 3.17 7.43
N GLU A 57 -15.47 2.64 7.31
CA GLU A 57 -15.67 1.18 7.25
C GLU A 57 -15.05 0.52 6.01
N GLY A 58 -14.82 1.27 4.95
CA GLY A 58 -14.29 0.78 3.67
C GLY A 58 -12.85 1.16 3.36
N GLU A 59 -12.09 1.78 4.28
CA GLU A 59 -10.74 2.29 3.99
C GLU A 59 -9.63 1.46 4.63
N TYR A 60 -8.64 1.10 3.83
CA TYR A 60 -7.52 0.26 4.21
C TYR A 60 -6.21 0.87 3.73
N LEU A 61 -5.12 0.61 4.46
CA LEU A 61 -3.77 1.01 4.13
C LEU A 61 -2.86 -0.23 4.06
N LEU A 62 -2.10 -0.35 2.98
CA LEU A 62 -0.90 -1.19 2.90
C LEU A 62 0.31 -0.24 3.00
N PRO A 63 1.03 -0.22 4.14
CA PRO A 63 2.08 0.77 4.39
C PRO A 63 3.38 0.44 3.64
N ALA A 64 4.16 1.48 3.36
CA ALA A 64 5.50 1.34 2.80
C ALA A 64 6.50 0.85 3.86
N ALA A 65 7.56 0.18 3.39
CA ALA A 65 8.68 -0.21 4.23
C ALA A 65 9.56 0.99 4.58
N GLN A 66 9.99 1.09 5.85
CA GLN A 66 10.77 2.23 6.35
C GLN A 66 12.28 2.03 6.25
N THR A 67 12.77 0.80 6.42
CA THR A 67 14.21 0.48 6.54
C THR A 67 14.73 -0.41 5.42
N ARG A 68 13.99 -0.51 4.31
CA ARG A 68 14.33 -1.36 3.16
C ARG A 68 14.86 -0.52 2.00
N ASP A 69 15.62 -1.18 1.12
CA ASP A 69 16.12 -0.57 -0.11
C ASP A 69 14.95 -0.23 -1.05
N LYS A 70 15.06 0.89 -1.79
CA LYS A 70 14.10 1.29 -2.83
C LYS A 70 13.98 0.25 -3.95
N THR A 71 14.94 -0.66 -4.08
CA THR A 71 14.88 -1.81 -5.02
C THR A 71 14.20 -3.05 -4.45
N ALA A 72 13.67 -3.02 -3.23
CA ALA A 72 13.04 -4.18 -2.58
C ALA A 72 11.78 -4.69 -3.30
N VAL A 73 11.20 -3.86 -4.18
CA VAL A 73 10.01 -4.18 -4.96
C VAL A 73 10.35 -4.03 -6.44
N ASN A 74 9.84 -4.94 -7.27
CA ASN A 74 9.91 -4.84 -8.72
C ASN A 74 8.51 -4.70 -9.37
N PRO A 75 8.43 -4.30 -10.65
CA PRO A 75 7.16 -4.10 -11.36
C PRO A 75 6.25 -5.33 -11.37
N GLU A 76 6.80 -6.52 -11.60
CA GLU A 76 6.05 -7.76 -11.68
C GLU A 76 5.38 -8.10 -10.33
N GLN A 77 6.07 -7.87 -9.23
CA GLN A 77 5.53 -8.04 -7.88
C GLN A 77 4.39 -7.06 -7.60
N MET A 78 4.51 -5.80 -8.05
CA MET A 78 3.43 -4.83 -7.94
C MET A 78 2.19 -5.23 -8.75
N ILE A 79 2.37 -5.78 -9.95
CA ILE A 79 1.27 -6.29 -10.77
C ILE A 79 0.56 -7.45 -10.05
N GLN A 80 1.31 -8.39 -9.49
CA GLN A 80 0.73 -9.53 -8.74
C GLN A 80 -0.02 -9.08 -7.49
N LEU A 81 0.56 -8.16 -6.72
CA LEU A 81 -0.05 -7.58 -5.53
C LEU A 81 -1.36 -6.88 -5.88
N THR A 82 -1.35 -6.01 -6.89
CA THR A 82 -2.54 -5.25 -7.30
C THR A 82 -3.63 -6.16 -7.86
N ASN A 83 -3.28 -7.22 -8.61
CA ASN A 83 -4.25 -8.23 -9.04
C ASN A 83 -4.93 -8.92 -7.85
N THR A 84 -4.17 -9.26 -6.82
CA THR A 84 -4.73 -9.85 -5.59
C THR A 84 -5.66 -8.85 -4.88
N LEU A 85 -5.29 -7.57 -4.82
CA LEU A 85 -6.13 -6.53 -4.23
C LEU A 85 -7.42 -6.28 -5.04
N ARG A 86 -7.39 -6.40 -6.37
CA ARG A 86 -8.57 -6.23 -7.24
C ARG A 86 -9.68 -7.23 -6.95
N GLU A 87 -9.36 -8.38 -6.36
CA GLU A 87 -10.36 -9.38 -5.96
C GLU A 87 -11.22 -8.91 -4.78
N GLU A 88 -10.70 -8.01 -3.94
CA GLU A 88 -11.33 -7.61 -2.69
C GLU A 88 -11.73 -6.14 -2.60
N PHE A 89 -11.19 -5.26 -3.45
CA PHE A 89 -11.32 -3.81 -3.36
C PHE A 89 -11.91 -3.21 -4.64
N ASP A 90 -12.80 -2.22 -4.48
CA ASP A 90 -13.37 -1.47 -5.61
C ASP A 90 -12.33 -0.50 -6.21
N TYR A 91 -11.48 0.07 -5.35
CA TYR A 91 -10.45 1.02 -5.74
C TYR A 91 -9.12 0.71 -5.05
N ILE A 92 -8.05 0.78 -5.83
CA ILE A 92 -6.67 0.71 -5.36
C ILE A 92 -6.03 2.05 -5.68
N LEU A 93 -5.60 2.77 -4.66
CA LEU A 93 -4.94 4.06 -4.77
C LEU A 93 -3.47 3.86 -4.44
N ILE A 94 -2.59 4.00 -5.43
CA ILE A 94 -1.14 3.82 -5.26
C ILE A 94 -0.52 5.19 -5.01
N ASP A 95 0.00 5.41 -3.80
CA ASP A 95 0.76 6.60 -3.45
C ASP A 95 2.19 6.43 -3.97
N CYS A 96 2.51 7.19 -5.02
CA CYS A 96 3.75 7.08 -5.75
C CYS A 96 4.77 8.10 -5.22
N PRO A 97 6.02 7.69 -4.91
CA PRO A 97 7.06 8.63 -4.56
C PRO A 97 7.32 9.62 -5.69
N ALA A 98 7.70 10.85 -5.33
CA ALA A 98 8.09 11.86 -6.30
C ALA A 98 9.38 11.47 -7.04
N GLY A 99 9.48 11.82 -8.33
CA GLY A 99 10.64 11.55 -9.18
C GLY A 99 10.36 10.53 -10.30
N ILE A 100 11.37 10.25 -11.12
CA ILE A 100 11.30 9.33 -12.28
C ILE A 100 12.10 8.04 -12.07
N GLU A 101 12.45 7.76 -10.82
CA GLU A 101 13.36 6.68 -10.42
C GLU A 101 12.63 5.34 -10.27
N HIS A 102 13.29 4.33 -9.70
CA HIS A 102 12.74 2.98 -9.58
C HIS A 102 11.39 2.89 -8.85
N GLY A 103 11.20 3.68 -7.78
CA GLY A 103 9.93 3.72 -7.05
C GLY A 103 8.76 4.14 -7.95
N PHE A 104 8.96 5.12 -8.84
CA PHE A 104 7.96 5.56 -9.81
C PHE A 104 7.59 4.44 -10.79
N ARG A 105 8.59 3.72 -11.32
CA ARG A 105 8.36 2.60 -12.25
C ARG A 105 7.54 1.47 -11.63
N ASN A 106 7.75 1.20 -10.35
CA ASN A 106 7.01 0.18 -9.62
C ASN A 106 5.55 0.61 -9.37
N ALA A 107 5.35 1.86 -8.95
CA ALA A 107 4.01 2.40 -8.70
C ALA A 107 3.13 2.37 -9.95
N ILE A 108 3.65 2.82 -11.10
CA ILE A 108 2.88 2.83 -12.36
C ILE A 108 2.62 1.44 -12.91
N ALA A 109 3.44 0.43 -12.58
CA ALA A 109 3.23 -0.93 -13.06
C ALA A 109 2.01 -1.60 -12.42
N GLY A 110 1.67 -1.22 -11.19
CA GLY A 110 0.49 -1.73 -10.50
C GLY A 110 -0.82 -1.02 -10.85
N ALA A 111 -0.76 0.17 -11.45
CA ALA A 111 -1.91 1.02 -11.75
C ALA A 111 -2.87 0.40 -12.77
#